data_AF-A0A419EDL3-F1
#
_entry.id   AF-A0A419EDL3-F1
#
_cell.length_a   1.000
_cell.length_b   1.000
_cell.length_c   1.000
_cell.angle_alpha   90.00
_cell.angle_beta   90.00
_cell.angle_gamma   90.00
#
_symmetry.space_group_name_H-M   'P 1'
#
loop_
_entity.id
_entity.type
_entity.pdbx_description
1 polymer ?
#
loop_
_entity_poly.entity_id
_entity_poly.type
_entity_poly.pdbx_seq_one_letter_code
_entity_poly.pdbx_strand_id
1 'polypeptide(L)'
;MILYDDGFFAELDDCYMVYITGRLGSGKTLFAVEIAERYLKKGYKLISQINCIWNDDPATMQMDEFGRRKVVAIFDELGLYFRTQKSAGAISSFARKQQTYLIFSGRKAPHDDLCELTVQLWFDFFKWFLIPIKLWRYDKINGRKSYHGYIIQTAWWEHFGVYDTLDPGDFPEDIVNTFKTWTKEYFQKYKRKYEIRDVESGRGDDISELGNDIASSARKMGEAAEKFASVPRGKKWWGS
;
A
#
# COMPACT_ATOMS: atom_id res chain seq x y z
N MET A 1 4.12 0.93 17.07
CA MET A 1 4.44 -0.47 17.46
C MET A 1 3.20 -1.33 17.72
N ILE A 2 3.11 -2.45 16.98
CA ILE A 2 2.05 -3.45 17.11
C ILE A 2 2.38 -4.29 18.33
N LEU A 3 1.51 -4.20 19.33
CA LEU A 3 1.65 -4.90 20.61
C LEU A 3 0.93 -6.27 20.58
N TYR A 4 -0.18 -6.33 19.84
CA TYR A 4 -1.02 -7.51 19.70
C TYR A 4 -1.61 -7.53 18.29
N ASP A 5 -1.71 -8.70 17.67
CA ASP A 5 -2.16 -8.81 16.28
C ASP A 5 -3.18 -9.93 16.01
N ASP A 6 -3.63 -10.69 17.02
CA ASP A 6 -4.65 -11.75 16.90
C ASP A 6 -4.46 -12.77 15.77
N GLY A 7 -3.22 -12.96 15.28
CA GLY A 7 -2.93 -13.83 14.14
C GLY A 7 -2.90 -13.11 12.79
N PHE A 8 -3.10 -11.80 12.75
CA PHE A 8 -2.98 -10.96 11.54
C PHE A 8 -1.69 -11.23 10.77
N PHE A 9 -0.54 -11.34 11.43
CA PHE A 9 0.71 -11.60 10.70
C PHE A 9 0.79 -13.01 10.12
N ALA A 10 0.14 -14.01 10.75
CA ALA A 10 0.01 -15.34 10.15
C ALA A 10 -0.87 -15.27 8.90
N GLU A 11 -1.98 -14.54 8.97
CA GLU A 11 -2.85 -14.32 7.82
C GLU A 11 -2.15 -13.57 6.68
N LEU A 12 -1.34 -12.56 7.01
CA LEU A 12 -0.54 -11.80 6.04
C LEU A 12 0.59 -12.66 5.44
N ASP A 13 1.23 -13.52 6.22
CA ASP A 13 2.25 -14.46 5.74
C ASP A 13 1.65 -15.53 4.81
N ASP A 14 0.34 -15.78 4.89
CA ASP A 14 -0.38 -16.69 4.00
C ASP A 14 -0.75 -16.04 2.65
N CYS A 15 -1.31 -14.82 2.67
CA CYS A 15 -1.81 -14.16 1.46
C CYS A 15 -0.79 -13.21 0.79
N TYR A 16 0.27 -12.78 1.50
CA TYR A 16 1.27 -11.81 1.04
C TYR A 16 0.71 -10.43 0.68
N MET A 17 -0.54 -10.13 1.01
CA MET A 17 -1.21 -8.91 0.59
C MET A 17 -2.11 -8.39 1.68
N VAL A 18 -2.11 -7.07 1.90
CA VAL A 18 -3.04 -6.43 2.83
C VAL A 18 -3.52 -5.11 2.25
N TYR A 19 -4.82 -4.85 2.40
CA TYR A 19 -5.43 -3.56 2.10
C TYR A 19 -5.86 -2.85 3.38
N ILE A 20 -5.21 -1.73 3.70
CA ILE A 20 -5.51 -0.88 4.84
C ILE A 20 -6.46 0.23 4.39
N THR A 21 -7.71 0.12 4.80
CA THR A 21 -8.78 1.08 4.48
C THR A 21 -9.08 2.02 5.64
N GLY A 22 -9.61 3.20 5.33
CA GLY A 22 -10.02 4.16 6.34
C GLY A 22 -10.20 5.57 5.82
N ARG A 23 -10.52 6.47 6.75
CA ARG A 23 -10.63 7.91 6.47
C ARG A 23 -9.24 8.54 6.31
N LEU A 24 -9.20 9.72 5.68
CA LEU A 24 -7.98 10.54 5.68
C LEU A 24 -7.57 10.85 7.13
N GLY A 25 -6.26 10.80 7.41
CA GLY A 25 -5.72 11.06 8.73
C GLY A 25 -5.91 9.94 9.76
N SER A 26 -6.43 8.76 9.40
CA SER A 26 -6.53 7.63 10.36
C SER A 26 -5.17 6.99 10.71
N GLY A 27 -4.11 7.34 9.98
CA GLY A 27 -2.77 6.77 10.16
C GLY A 27 -2.55 5.47 9.39
N LYS A 28 -3.23 5.28 8.24
CA LYS A 28 -3.09 4.09 7.38
C LYS A 28 -1.64 3.90 6.91
N THR A 29 -1.03 4.98 6.42
CA THR A 29 0.36 5.02 5.96
C THR A 29 1.33 4.66 7.07
N LEU A 30 1.15 5.25 8.26
CA LEU A 30 1.93 4.93 9.46
C LEU A 30 1.83 3.45 9.81
N PHE A 31 0.62 2.90 9.77
CA PHE A 31 0.38 1.48 10.03
C PHE A 31 0.99 0.57 8.94
N ALA A 32 0.97 0.99 7.66
CA ALA A 32 1.63 0.30 6.56
C ALA A 32 3.15 0.22 6.76
N VAL A 33 3.78 1.33 7.13
CA VAL A 33 5.22 1.43 7.43
C VAL A 33 5.59 0.53 8.61
N GLU A 34 4.73 0.48 9.63
CA GLU A 34 4.95 -0.36 10.80
C GLU A 34 4.82 -1.86 10.52
N ILE A 35 3.88 -2.26 9.66
CA ILE A 35 3.82 -3.62 9.11
C ILE A 35 5.10 -3.94 8.35
N ALA A 36 5.56 -3.02 7.49
CA ALA A 36 6.77 -3.20 6.71
C ALA A 36 8.01 -3.39 7.60
N GLU A 37 8.16 -2.59 8.66
CA GLU A 37 9.28 -2.66 9.59
C GLU A 37 9.53 -4.10 10.12
N ARG A 38 8.47 -4.85 10.41
CA ARG A 38 8.58 -6.25 10.85
C ARG A 38 9.32 -7.12 9.84
N TYR A 39 9.08 -6.91 8.56
CA TYR A 39 9.72 -7.66 7.48
C TYR A 39 11.11 -7.10 7.15
N LEU A 40 11.31 -5.79 7.24
CA LEU A 40 12.65 -5.20 7.11
C LEU A 40 13.61 -5.76 8.15
N LYS A 41 13.16 -5.96 9.40
CA LYS A 41 13.92 -6.66 10.45
C LYS A 41 14.27 -8.11 10.11
N LYS A 42 13.56 -8.75 9.17
CA LYS A 42 13.84 -10.09 8.65
C LYS A 42 14.74 -10.06 7.39
N GLY A 43 15.27 -8.90 7.02
CA GLY A 43 16.14 -8.70 5.86
C GLY A 43 15.40 -8.50 4.54
N TYR A 44 14.12 -8.13 4.58
CA TYR A 44 13.40 -7.71 3.37
C TYR A 44 13.81 -6.29 2.97
N LYS A 45 13.59 -5.96 1.70
CA LYS A 45 13.84 -4.64 1.12
C LYS A 45 12.52 -3.87 0.93
N LEU A 46 12.53 -2.55 1.13
CA LEU A 46 11.33 -1.73 0.97
C LEU A 46 11.30 -1.07 -0.41
N ILE A 47 10.15 -1.15 -1.08
CA ILE A 47 9.81 -0.26 -2.18
C ILE A 47 8.53 0.47 -1.79
N SER A 48 8.51 1.78 -1.88
CA SER A 48 7.27 2.54 -1.77
C SER A 48 7.35 3.74 -2.68
N GLN A 49 6.21 4.19 -3.18
CA GLN A 49 6.18 5.48 -3.83
C GLN A 49 6.25 6.62 -2.81
N ILE A 50 5.92 6.38 -1.54
CA ILE A 50 6.06 7.40 -0.51
C ILE A 50 7.54 7.54 -0.22
N ASN A 51 8.02 8.78 -0.15
CA ASN A 51 9.38 9.07 0.28
C ASN A 51 9.57 8.62 1.73
N CYS A 52 10.37 7.59 1.91
CA CYS A 52 10.61 6.91 3.18
C CYS A 52 12.11 6.63 3.32
N ILE A 53 12.67 6.89 4.50
CA ILE A 53 14.11 6.69 4.78
C ILE A 53 14.55 5.23 4.65
N TRP A 54 13.60 4.30 4.63
CA TRP A 54 13.85 2.87 4.45
C TRP A 54 13.72 2.41 3.00
N ASN A 55 13.33 3.28 2.06
CA ASN A 55 13.20 2.91 0.65
C ASN A 55 14.56 2.45 0.10
N ASP A 56 14.54 1.31 -0.56
CA ASP A 56 15.66 0.76 -1.29
C ASP A 56 15.46 0.99 -2.80
N ASP A 57 16.56 1.09 -3.55
CA ASP A 57 16.52 1.14 -5.01
C ASP A 57 16.13 -0.23 -5.58
N PRO A 58 15.02 -0.34 -6.34
CA PRO A 58 14.59 -1.59 -6.97
C PRO A 58 15.65 -2.22 -7.89
N ALA A 59 16.52 -1.42 -8.51
CA ALA A 59 17.58 -1.91 -9.39
C ALA A 59 18.65 -2.71 -8.63
N THR A 60 18.78 -2.50 -7.32
CA THR A 60 19.75 -3.22 -6.48
C THR A 60 19.23 -4.56 -5.95
N MET A 61 17.94 -4.86 -6.15
CA MET A 61 17.28 -6.03 -5.57
C MET A 61 17.49 -7.30 -6.40
N GLN A 62 18.49 -8.08 -6.01
CA GLN A 62 18.85 -9.33 -6.68
C GLN A 62 17.96 -10.50 -6.25
N MET A 63 17.77 -11.45 -7.16
CA MET A 63 17.09 -12.71 -6.89
C MET A 63 17.98 -13.65 -6.06
N ASP A 64 17.39 -14.32 -5.08
CA ASP A 64 18.03 -15.44 -4.37
C ASP A 64 18.13 -16.70 -5.24
N GLU A 65 18.69 -17.76 -4.69
CA GLU A 65 18.83 -19.07 -5.35
C GLU A 65 17.48 -19.68 -5.78
N PHE A 66 16.36 -19.30 -5.14
CA PHE A 66 15.00 -19.72 -5.47
C PHE A 66 14.25 -18.72 -6.36
N GLY A 67 14.90 -17.63 -6.76
CA GLY A 67 14.31 -16.62 -7.64
C GLY A 67 13.41 -15.62 -6.94
N ARG A 68 13.52 -15.51 -5.62
CA ARG A 68 12.74 -14.60 -4.78
C ARG A 68 13.57 -13.34 -4.52
N ARG A 69 12.90 -12.21 -4.25
CA ARG A 69 13.59 -10.94 -3.96
C ARG A 69 13.41 -10.44 -2.52
N LYS A 70 12.49 -11.05 -1.75
CA LYS A 70 12.19 -10.66 -0.36
C LYS A 70 11.92 -9.16 -0.24
N VAL A 71 10.80 -8.74 -0.81
CA VAL A 71 10.43 -7.32 -0.92
C VAL A 71 9.15 -7.05 -0.16
N VAL A 72 9.06 -5.85 0.41
CA VAL A 72 7.81 -5.27 0.89
C VAL A 72 7.53 -4.05 0.01
N ALA A 73 6.36 -4.02 -0.63
CA ALA A 73 5.92 -2.90 -1.43
C ALA A 73 4.74 -2.19 -0.76
N ILE A 74 4.87 -0.89 -0.47
CA ILE A 74 3.79 -0.07 0.06
C ILE A 74 3.22 0.80 -1.05
N PHE A 75 1.91 0.73 -1.26
CA PHE A 75 1.11 1.48 -2.21
C PHE A 75 0.06 2.35 -1.48
N ASP A 76 0.40 3.59 -1.12
CA ASP A 76 -0.51 4.56 -0.50
C ASP A 76 -1.34 5.43 -1.48
N GLU A 77 -2.64 5.49 -1.23
CA GLU A 77 -3.70 6.17 -2.00
C GLU A 77 -3.83 5.72 -3.47
N LEU A 78 -3.33 4.51 -3.81
CA LEU A 78 -3.31 3.99 -5.19
C LEU A 78 -4.45 3.06 -5.56
N GLY A 79 -5.49 2.98 -4.74
CA GLY A 79 -6.63 2.10 -5.01
C GLY A 79 -7.25 2.32 -6.39
N LEU A 80 -7.37 3.57 -6.84
CA LEU A 80 -7.94 3.86 -8.16
C LEU A 80 -7.04 3.35 -9.30
N TYR A 81 -5.72 3.49 -9.16
CA TYR A 81 -4.76 3.03 -10.15
C TYR A 81 -4.83 1.51 -10.34
N PHE A 82 -4.82 0.74 -9.24
CA PHE A 82 -4.85 -0.72 -9.34
C PHE A 82 -6.22 -1.29 -9.73
N ARG A 83 -7.30 -0.55 -9.49
CA ARG A 83 -8.65 -0.98 -9.89
C ARG A 83 -8.81 -1.11 -11.40
N THR A 84 -8.17 -0.23 -12.17
CA THR A 84 -8.26 -0.20 -13.64
C THR A 84 -7.20 -1.07 -14.31
N GLN A 85 -6.20 -1.52 -13.56
CA GLN A 85 -5.10 -2.32 -14.08
C GLN A 85 -5.47 -3.80 -14.17
N LYS A 86 -5.60 -4.31 -15.39
CA LYS A 86 -5.77 -5.75 -15.68
C LYS A 86 -4.62 -6.63 -15.13
N SER A 87 -3.50 -6.02 -14.75
CA SER A 87 -2.33 -6.70 -14.19
C SER A 87 -2.43 -7.03 -12.70
N ALA A 88 -3.46 -6.55 -11.99
CA ALA A 88 -3.63 -6.77 -10.54
C ALA A 88 -3.66 -8.27 -10.18
N GLY A 89 -4.39 -9.10 -10.92
CA GLY A 89 -4.45 -10.54 -10.70
C GLY A 89 -3.14 -11.28 -11.01
N ALA A 90 -2.31 -10.75 -11.91
CA ALA A 90 -0.98 -11.30 -12.15
C ALA A 90 -0.04 -10.95 -10.98
N ILE A 91 -0.05 -9.69 -10.55
CA ILE A 91 0.74 -9.20 -9.41
C ILE A 91 0.43 -10.02 -8.15
N SER A 92 -0.85 -10.25 -7.85
CA SER A 92 -1.26 -11.09 -6.70
C SER A 92 -0.76 -12.53 -6.82
N SER A 93 -0.90 -13.14 -8.01
CA SER A 93 -0.49 -14.53 -8.26
C SER A 93 1.02 -14.77 -8.13
N PHE A 94 1.85 -13.74 -8.31
CA PHE A 94 3.31 -13.84 -8.22
C PHE A 94 3.90 -13.31 -6.92
N ALA A 95 3.15 -12.50 -6.14
CA ALA A 95 3.57 -11.98 -4.84
C ALA A 95 4.15 -13.09 -3.94
N ARG A 96 3.38 -14.17 -3.71
CA ARG A 96 3.82 -15.32 -2.92
C ARG A 96 5.01 -16.07 -3.52
N LYS A 97 5.08 -16.21 -4.84
CA LYS A 97 6.16 -16.94 -5.53
C LYS A 97 7.49 -16.20 -5.45
N GLN A 98 7.45 -14.86 -5.45
CA GLN A 98 8.62 -13.99 -5.36
C GLN A 98 8.97 -13.57 -3.93
N GLN A 99 8.15 -13.96 -2.94
CA GLN A 99 8.20 -13.46 -1.56
C GLN A 99 8.14 -11.93 -1.49
N THR A 100 7.14 -11.37 -2.17
CA THR A 100 6.84 -9.95 -2.15
C THR A 100 5.57 -9.71 -1.35
N TYR A 101 5.65 -8.94 -0.27
CA TYR A 101 4.49 -8.45 0.45
C TYR A 101 3.96 -7.18 -0.21
N LEU A 102 2.66 -7.12 -0.47
CA LEU A 102 2.00 -5.95 -1.06
C LEU A 102 1.09 -5.31 -0.01
N ILE A 103 1.39 -4.07 0.37
CA ILE A 103 0.66 -3.32 1.38
C ILE A 103 -0.02 -2.15 0.67
N PHE A 104 -1.32 -2.24 0.48
CA PHE A 104 -2.12 -1.15 -0.08
C PHE A 104 -2.68 -0.32 1.07
N SER A 105 -2.53 0.99 1.02
CA SER A 105 -3.18 1.93 1.93
C SER A 105 -4.04 2.87 1.10
N GLY A 106 -5.29 3.11 1.48
CA GLY A 106 -6.11 4.06 0.73
C GLY A 106 -7.55 4.10 1.17
N ARG A 107 -8.29 5.09 0.68
CA ARG A 107 -9.75 5.15 0.92
C ARG A 107 -10.53 4.22 0.00
N LYS A 108 -10.07 4.06 -1.24
CA LYS A 108 -10.71 3.22 -2.26
C LYS A 108 -9.98 1.88 -2.31
N ALA A 109 -10.75 0.79 -2.32
CA ALA A 109 -10.19 -0.52 -2.56
C ALA A 109 -9.50 -0.55 -3.94
N PRO A 110 -8.35 -1.24 -4.08
CA PRO A 110 -7.69 -1.46 -5.36
C PRO A 110 -8.53 -2.38 -6.26
N HIS A 111 -8.11 -3.62 -6.42
CA HIS A 111 -8.83 -4.68 -7.10
C HIS A 111 -9.27 -5.73 -6.07
N ASP A 112 -10.37 -6.45 -6.31
CA ASP A 112 -10.90 -7.42 -5.34
C ASP A 112 -9.89 -8.54 -5.03
N ASP A 113 -9.14 -9.01 -6.02
CA ASP A 113 -8.04 -9.98 -5.86
C ASP A 113 -6.88 -9.49 -4.96
N LEU A 114 -6.80 -8.19 -4.69
CA LEU A 114 -5.78 -7.58 -3.81
C LEU A 114 -6.34 -7.28 -2.41
N CYS A 115 -7.61 -7.61 -2.14
CA CYS A 115 -8.32 -7.29 -0.90
C CYS A 115 -8.60 -8.53 -0.02
N GLU A 116 -7.85 -9.63 -0.20
CA GLU A 116 -8.04 -10.87 0.57
C GLU A 116 -7.96 -10.63 2.09
N LEU A 117 -7.01 -9.79 2.52
CA LEU A 117 -6.87 -9.34 3.90
C LEU A 117 -7.07 -7.82 3.93
N THR A 118 -8.10 -7.36 4.61
CA THR A 118 -8.42 -5.94 4.75
C THR A 118 -8.29 -5.52 6.20
N VAL A 119 -7.72 -4.34 6.46
CA VAL A 119 -7.57 -3.77 7.81
C VAL A 119 -8.21 -2.40 7.86
N GLN A 120 -8.94 -2.10 8.93
CA GLN A 120 -9.55 -0.80 9.17
C GLN A 120 -9.35 -0.34 10.61
N LEU A 121 -9.16 0.96 10.80
CA LEU A 121 -9.11 1.54 12.15
C LEU A 121 -10.51 1.45 12.76
N TRP A 122 -10.65 0.61 13.79
CA TRP A 122 -11.93 0.42 14.47
C TRP A 122 -12.13 1.46 15.57
N PHE A 123 -11.08 1.74 16.36
CA PHE A 123 -11.13 2.73 17.42
C PHE A 123 -9.78 3.43 17.62
N ASP A 124 -9.83 4.76 17.78
CA ASP A 124 -8.68 5.58 18.14
C ASP A 124 -8.84 6.07 19.58
N PHE A 125 -8.16 5.44 20.53
CA PHE A 125 -8.28 5.80 21.95
C PHE A 125 -7.67 7.16 22.23
N PHE A 126 -6.71 7.61 21.43
CA PHE A 126 -6.04 8.89 21.67
C PHE A 126 -7.01 10.04 21.49
N LYS A 127 -7.88 9.95 20.48
CA LYS A 127 -8.88 10.98 20.18
C LYS A 127 -9.87 11.25 21.33
N TRP A 128 -10.20 10.22 22.12
CA TRP A 128 -11.26 10.32 23.14
C TRP A 128 -10.73 10.31 24.57
N PHE A 129 -9.63 9.59 24.80
CA PHE A 129 -9.12 9.30 26.15
C PHE A 129 -7.68 9.76 26.34
N LEU A 130 -7.02 10.30 25.30
CA LEU A 130 -5.58 10.63 25.30
C LEU A 130 -4.67 9.44 25.63
N ILE A 131 -5.21 8.23 25.56
CA ILE A 131 -4.46 6.99 25.71
C ILE A 131 -3.91 6.65 24.32
N PRO A 132 -2.60 6.49 24.15
CA PRO A 132 -2.05 6.37 22.82
C PRO A 132 -2.09 4.90 22.36
N ILE A 133 -3.33 4.43 22.17
CA ILE A 133 -3.69 3.13 21.65
C ILE A 133 -4.60 3.32 20.42
N LYS A 134 -4.33 2.57 19.35
CA LYS A 134 -5.21 2.43 18.19
C LYS A 134 -5.58 0.96 18.07
N LEU A 135 -6.87 0.71 17.93
CA LEU A 135 -7.42 -0.62 17.74
C LEU A 135 -7.89 -0.74 16.30
N TRP A 136 -7.21 -1.61 15.58
CA TRP A 136 -7.52 -1.96 14.21
C TRP A 136 -8.29 -3.27 14.21
N ARG A 137 -9.20 -3.41 13.27
CA ARG A 137 -9.87 -4.67 12.95
C ARG A 137 -9.37 -5.12 11.58
N TYR A 138 -9.02 -6.39 11.46
CA TYR A 138 -8.80 -6.99 10.15
C TYR A 138 -9.91 -7.98 9.83
N ASP A 139 -10.17 -8.13 8.53
CA ASP A 139 -11.11 -9.06 7.96
C ASP A 139 -10.37 -9.84 6.84
N LYS A 140 -10.41 -11.17 6.89
CA LYS A 140 -9.88 -12.06 5.83
C LYS A 140 -11.01 -12.76 5.10
N ILE A 141 -10.99 -12.70 3.78
CA ILE A 141 -11.95 -13.41 2.91
C ILE A 141 -11.25 -14.63 2.34
N ASN A 142 -11.73 -15.83 2.66
CA ASN A 142 -11.26 -17.08 2.07
C ASN A 142 -12.45 -17.81 1.41
N GLY A 143 -12.66 -17.53 0.13
CA GLY A 143 -13.83 -17.99 -0.61
C GLY A 143 -15.13 -17.48 0.02
N ARG A 144 -15.94 -18.40 0.59
CA ARG A 144 -17.22 -18.07 1.25
C ARG A 144 -17.10 -17.80 2.75
N LYS A 145 -15.94 -18.06 3.36
CA LYS A 145 -15.73 -17.85 4.80
C LYS A 145 -15.05 -16.51 5.01
N SER A 146 -15.55 -15.75 5.98
CA SER A 146 -14.88 -14.55 6.48
C SER A 146 -14.40 -14.78 7.90
N TYR A 147 -13.19 -14.31 8.17
CA TYR A 147 -12.57 -14.29 9.48
C TYR A 147 -12.31 -12.84 9.87
N HIS A 148 -12.35 -12.54 11.16
CA HIS A 148 -12.00 -11.22 11.66
C HIS A 148 -11.18 -11.36 12.94
N GLY A 149 -10.33 -10.37 13.18
CA GLY A 149 -9.52 -10.27 14.39
C GLY A 149 -9.10 -8.83 14.63
N TYR A 150 -8.31 -8.61 15.68
CA TYR A 150 -7.94 -7.27 16.13
C TYR A 150 -6.44 -7.06 16.28
N ILE A 151 -6.00 -5.84 16.01
CA ILE A 151 -4.60 -5.43 16.16
C ILE A 151 -4.55 -4.22 17.07
N ILE A 152 -3.72 -4.29 18.10
CA ILE A 152 -3.46 -3.19 19.04
C ILE A 152 -2.15 -2.54 18.64
N GLN A 153 -2.24 -1.30 18.15
CA GLN A 153 -1.10 -0.45 17.86
C GLN A 153 -0.92 0.55 19.00
N THR A 154 0.31 0.63 19.52
CA THR A 154 0.76 1.56 20.57
C THR A 154 2.02 2.27 20.07
N ALA A 155 2.55 3.27 20.76
CA ALA A 155 3.86 3.85 20.43
C ALA A 155 4.04 4.24 18.95
N TRP A 156 2.97 4.60 18.24
CA TRP A 156 3.04 4.89 16.80
C TRP A 156 3.82 6.16 16.48
N TRP A 157 4.12 6.96 17.50
CA TRP A 157 4.90 8.17 17.32
C TRP A 157 6.37 7.90 17.00
N GLU A 158 6.86 6.69 17.28
CA GLU A 158 8.22 6.26 16.93
C GLU A 158 8.46 6.25 15.41
N HIS A 159 7.39 6.12 14.63
CA HIS A 159 7.43 6.09 13.17
C HIS A 159 7.16 7.46 12.53
N PHE A 160 6.97 8.52 13.32
CA PHE A 160 6.91 9.88 12.78
C PHE A 160 8.28 10.29 12.23
N GLY A 161 8.29 10.84 11.01
CA GLY A 161 9.51 11.27 10.33
C GLY A 161 10.25 10.16 9.58
N VAL A 162 9.77 8.91 9.63
CA VAL A 162 10.28 7.82 8.79
C VAL A 162 9.87 8.02 7.32
N TYR A 163 8.74 8.68 7.09
CA TYR A 163 8.23 8.99 5.78
C TYR A 163 7.71 10.44 5.72
N ASP A 164 7.73 11.01 4.52
CA ASP A 164 7.17 12.33 4.27
C ASP A 164 5.66 12.23 3.99
N THR A 165 4.87 12.97 4.77
CA THR A 165 3.40 13.03 4.63
C THR A 165 2.92 13.99 3.55
N LEU A 166 3.79 14.90 3.08
CA LEU A 166 3.47 15.97 2.13
C LEU A 166 4.08 15.73 0.75
N ASP A 167 5.06 14.83 0.66
CA ASP A 167 5.65 14.41 -0.61
C ASP A 167 4.59 13.64 -1.44
N PRO A 168 4.32 14.05 -2.70
CA PRO A 168 3.40 13.33 -3.57
C PRO A 168 3.88 11.92 -3.93
N GLY A 169 5.16 11.62 -3.74
CA GLY A 169 5.77 10.33 -4.01
C GLY A 169 6.06 10.08 -5.49
N ASP A 170 6.69 8.92 -5.75
CA ASP A 170 6.98 8.45 -7.11
C ASP A 170 5.71 8.01 -7.86
N PHE A 171 5.81 7.89 -9.19
CA PHE A 171 4.70 7.39 -9.97
C PHE A 171 4.48 5.88 -9.71
N PRO A 172 3.23 5.44 -9.46
CA PRO A 172 2.90 4.02 -9.24
C PRO A 172 3.38 3.08 -10.34
N GLU A 173 3.43 3.62 -11.56
CA GLU A 173 3.80 2.89 -12.76
C GLU A 173 5.22 2.33 -12.70
N ASP A 174 6.16 3.03 -12.07
CA ASP A 174 7.55 2.58 -11.98
C ASP A 174 7.67 1.32 -11.10
N ILE A 175 6.95 1.29 -9.99
CA ILE A 175 6.88 0.11 -9.10
C ILE A 175 6.17 -1.04 -9.82
N VAL A 176 5.07 -0.77 -10.53
CA VAL A 176 4.35 -1.80 -11.29
C VAL A 176 5.20 -2.36 -12.43
N ASN A 177 5.93 -1.52 -13.15
CA ASN A 177 6.82 -1.94 -14.23
C ASN A 177 8.01 -2.74 -13.69
N THR A 178 8.51 -2.40 -12.50
CA THR A 178 9.50 -3.21 -11.78
C THR A 178 8.95 -4.62 -11.52
N PHE A 179 7.73 -4.75 -10.99
CA PHE A 179 7.11 -6.06 -10.77
C PHE A 179 6.89 -6.87 -12.06
N LYS A 180 6.53 -6.21 -13.16
CA LYS A 180 6.41 -6.86 -14.48
C LYS A 180 7.77 -7.41 -14.94
N THR A 181 8.83 -6.62 -14.82
CA THR A 181 10.20 -7.04 -15.17
C THR A 181 10.66 -8.21 -14.31
N TRP A 182 10.48 -8.11 -13.00
CA TRP A 182 10.81 -9.18 -12.05
C TRP A 182 10.07 -10.49 -12.32
N THR A 183 8.80 -10.39 -12.73
CA THR A 183 8.02 -11.54 -13.14
C THR A 183 8.60 -12.18 -14.40
N LYS A 184 8.95 -11.40 -15.42
CA LYS A 184 9.61 -11.93 -16.63
C LYS A 184 10.92 -12.66 -16.28
N GLU A 185 11.76 -12.06 -15.44
CA GLU A 185 13.03 -12.66 -14.99
C GLU A 185 12.81 -13.98 -14.23
N TYR A 186 11.80 -14.04 -13.35
CA TYR A 186 11.42 -15.27 -12.66
C TYR A 186 11.11 -16.40 -13.65
N PHE A 187 10.30 -16.14 -14.68
CA PHE A 187 9.97 -17.15 -15.69
C PHE A 187 11.19 -17.60 -16.51
N GLN A 188 12.07 -16.66 -16.88
CA GLN A 188 13.31 -16.96 -17.58
C GLN A 188 14.21 -17.90 -16.76
N LYS A 189 14.36 -17.66 -15.46
CA LYS A 189 15.12 -18.54 -14.55
C LYS A 189 14.62 -19.98 -14.57
N TYR A 190 13.30 -20.17 -14.62
CA TYR A 190 12.68 -21.50 -14.67
C TYR A 190 12.54 -22.07 -16.09
N LYS A 191 13.12 -21.42 -17.11
CA LYS A 191 13.01 -21.81 -18.54
C LYS A 191 11.55 -21.97 -18.99
N ARG A 192 10.64 -21.19 -18.40
CA ARG A 192 9.22 -21.17 -18.76
C ARG A 192 8.94 -19.95 -19.62
N LYS A 193 8.10 -20.12 -20.65
CA LYS A 193 7.64 -18.98 -21.44
C LYS A 193 6.61 -18.21 -20.62
N TYR A 194 6.89 -16.93 -20.35
CA TYR A 194 5.89 -16.03 -19.79
C TYR A 194 5.04 -15.51 -20.94
N GLU A 195 3.92 -16.15 -21.19
CA GLU A 195 2.85 -15.60 -22.04
C GLU A 195 1.80 -15.01 -21.10
N ILE A 196 1.86 -13.71 -20.86
CA ILE A 196 0.64 -13.01 -20.47
C ILE A 196 -0.26 -13.13 -21.70
N ARG A 197 -1.42 -13.78 -21.58
CA ARG A 197 -2.39 -13.88 -22.69
C ARG A 197 -2.94 -12.53 -23.16
N ASP A 198 -2.49 -11.40 -22.60
CA ASP A 198 -2.98 -10.04 -22.87
C ASP A 198 -1.88 -8.96 -22.72
N VAL A 199 -0.88 -8.90 -23.63
CA VAL A 199 -0.04 -7.69 -23.82
C VAL A 199 0.21 -7.35 -25.30
N GLU A 200 -0.64 -7.80 -26.23
CA GLU A 200 -0.61 -7.29 -27.61
C GLU A 200 -2.02 -7.11 -28.16
N SER A 201 -2.66 -5.98 -27.81
CA SER A 201 -3.58 -5.21 -28.67
C SER A 201 -4.18 -4.05 -27.87
N GLY A 202 -3.60 -2.86 -28.04
CA GLY A 202 -4.07 -1.63 -27.37
C GLY A 202 -2.97 -0.60 -27.20
N ARG A 203 -2.16 -0.39 -28.24
CA ARG A 203 -1.17 0.69 -28.30
C ARG A 203 -1.78 1.78 -29.18
N GLY A 204 -2.10 2.93 -28.60
CA GLY A 204 -2.59 4.09 -29.37
C GLY A 204 -3.29 5.13 -28.50
N ASP A 205 -4.57 4.95 -28.25
CA ASP A 205 -5.45 6.11 -28.03
C ASP A 205 -5.95 6.28 -26.58
N ASP A 206 -6.14 5.20 -25.81
CA ASP A 206 -6.71 5.26 -24.44
C ASP A 206 -5.77 5.85 -23.37
N ILE A 207 -4.45 5.89 -23.64
CA ILE A 207 -3.45 6.34 -22.65
C ILE A 207 -3.44 7.87 -22.50
N SER A 208 -3.76 8.59 -23.57
CA SER A 208 -3.86 10.06 -23.54
C SER A 208 -5.04 10.53 -22.70
N GLU A 209 -6.18 9.82 -22.77
CA GLU A 209 -7.35 10.08 -21.94
C GLU A 209 -7.10 9.74 -20.47
N LEU A 210 -6.48 8.59 -20.18
CA LEU A 210 -6.19 8.19 -18.80
C LEU A 210 -5.16 9.11 -18.11
N GLY A 211 -4.13 9.54 -18.84
CA GLY A 211 -3.15 10.52 -18.35
C GLY A 211 -3.78 11.88 -18.07
N ASN A 212 -4.70 12.32 -18.94
CA ASN A 212 -5.47 13.55 -18.74
C ASN A 212 -6.45 13.44 -17.56
N ASP A 213 -7.04 12.28 -17.32
CA ASP A 213 -7.95 12.04 -16.19
C ASP A 213 -7.22 11.97 -14.84
N ILE A 214 -6.03 11.36 -14.80
CA ILE A 214 -5.19 11.34 -13.60
C ILE A 214 -4.61 12.73 -13.33
N ALA A 215 -4.11 13.43 -14.36
CA ALA A 215 -3.60 14.79 -14.23
C ALA A 215 -4.71 15.79 -13.82
N SER A 216 -5.93 15.64 -14.35
CA SER A 216 -7.06 16.49 -13.97
C SER A 216 -7.55 16.17 -12.54
N SER A 217 -7.48 14.91 -12.11
CA SER A 217 -7.79 14.51 -10.74
C SER A 217 -6.74 15.03 -9.75
N ALA A 218 -5.46 14.96 -10.09
CA ALA A 218 -4.36 15.51 -9.31
C ALA A 218 -4.44 17.05 -9.22
N ARG A 219 -4.78 17.75 -10.32
CA ARG A 219 -5.06 19.20 -10.30
C ARG A 219 -6.23 19.56 -9.39
N LYS A 220 -7.35 18.84 -9.49
CA LYS A 220 -8.52 19.06 -8.62
C LYS A 220 -8.18 18.82 -7.14
N MET A 221 -7.30 17.88 -6.83
CA MET A 221 -6.81 17.67 -5.47
C MET A 221 -5.87 18.81 -5.01
N GLY A 222 -4.98 19.30 -5.88
CA GLY A 222 -4.14 20.46 -5.60
C GLY A 222 -4.94 21.74 -5.37
N GLU A 223 -5.92 22.03 -6.22
CA GLU A 223 -6.84 23.17 -6.07
C GLU A 223 -7.70 23.05 -4.80
N ALA A 224 -8.13 21.84 -4.44
CA ALA A 224 -8.86 21.61 -3.19
C ALA A 224 -7.97 21.84 -1.97
N ALA A 225 -6.68 21.48 -2.04
CA ALA A 225 -5.70 21.72 -1.00
C ALA A 225 -5.37 23.21 -0.84
N GLU A 226 -5.20 23.94 -1.94
CA GLU A 226 -5.02 25.41 -1.94
C GLU A 226 -6.26 26.14 -1.41
N LYS A 227 -7.46 25.68 -1.80
CA LYS A 227 -8.72 26.24 -1.29
C LYS A 227 -8.90 25.97 0.21
N PHE A 228 -8.40 24.85 0.72
CA PHE A 228 -8.34 24.56 2.15
C PHE A 228 -7.29 25.41 2.88
N ALA A 229 -6.14 25.66 2.25
CA ALA A 229 -5.07 26.48 2.81
C ALA A 229 -5.42 27.98 2.84
N SER A 230 -6.27 28.44 1.92
CA SER A 230 -6.73 29.82 1.80
C SER A 230 -7.99 30.14 2.63
N VAL A 231 -8.59 29.15 3.31
CA VAL A 231 -9.66 29.42 4.29
C VAL A 231 -9.05 30.23 5.45
N PRO A 232 -9.48 31.48 5.69
CA PRO A 232 -8.97 32.26 6.80
C PRO A 232 -9.28 31.53 8.10
N ARG A 233 -8.26 31.25 8.92
CA ARG A 233 -8.47 30.71 10.27
C ARG A 233 -9.38 31.69 11.02
N GLY A 234 -10.63 31.29 11.20
CA GLY A 234 -11.65 32.11 11.85
C GLY A 234 -11.15 32.65 13.18
N LYS A 235 -11.44 33.93 13.42
CA LYS A 235 -11.08 34.67 14.63
C LYS A 235 -11.37 33.83 15.89
N LYS A 236 -10.32 33.67 16.69
CA LYS A 236 -10.38 33.31 18.11
C LYS A 236 -11.56 34.03 18.78
N TRP A 237 -12.55 33.26 19.23
CA TRP A 237 -13.49 33.71 20.26
C TRP A 237 -12.73 33.74 21.60
N TRP A 238 -12.51 34.94 22.13
CA TRP A 238 -12.08 35.21 23.50
C TRP A 238 -12.91 36.40 24.02
N GLY A 239 -13.61 36.20 25.15
CA GLY A 239 -14.24 37.22 26.01
C GLY A 239 -15.48 37.91 25.40
N SER A 240 -16.63 38.03 26.07
CA SER A 240 -16.90 38.21 27.51
C SER A 240 -18.23 37.59 27.88
#